data_AF-A0A523QLW8-F1
#
_entry.id   AF-A0A523QLW8-F1
#
_cell.length_a   1.000
_cell.length_b   1.000
_cell.length_c   1.000
_cell.angle_alpha   90.00
_cell.angle_beta   90.00
_cell.angle_gamma   90.00
#
_symmetry.space_group_name_H-M   'P 1'
#
loop_
_entity.id
_entity.type
_entity.pdbx_description
1 polymer ?
#
loop_
_entity_poly.entity_id
_entity_poly.type
_entity_poly.pdbx_seq_one_letter_code
_entity_poly.pdbx_strand_id
1 'polypeptide(L)'
;MKKVSVFYILIIIMFILSRLTCCFASDLYLVQEQEKKFTEEEKQVLKKTKVIRLIVKVSTWREGEARYDFEKAIKQRLTKKGFEVVPEDTSEYDATLFADCEEARGSYFSGPPGSLSNALGCRIRLEHKRFGLVFEKTFWNTAPWPYLWSNSYEAGVKNLEEGELHFKYLGDIILAKLGREDEVVIMIKALQDKAWTIRMEAAGILRGLKDPRGVEPLIATLSDSRPDVVESAIYALECFGDKRAVKPLIDVLQKNPWSHVRGRAAYALGKIGDKKAIEALQEAITNECEYVRAYAQKALKMIQKGEEKY
;
A
#
# COMPACT_ATOMS: atom_id res chain seq x y z
N MET A 1 39.72 -17.70 -19.51
CA MET A 1 38.78 -17.42 -18.39
C MET A 1 38.23 -16.01 -18.58
N LYS A 2 36.90 -15.82 -18.65
CA LYS A 2 36.30 -14.49 -18.88
C LYS A 2 36.27 -13.71 -17.56
N LYS A 3 36.87 -12.52 -17.52
CA LYS A 3 36.69 -11.57 -16.40
C LYS A 3 35.24 -11.05 -16.45
N VAL A 4 34.35 -11.62 -15.64
CA VAL A 4 33.07 -10.97 -15.34
C VAL A 4 33.40 -9.65 -14.65
N SER A 5 32.98 -8.53 -15.23
CA SER A 5 33.33 -7.22 -14.67
C SER A 5 32.77 -7.09 -13.26
N VAL A 6 33.58 -6.55 -12.33
CA VAL A 6 33.13 -6.21 -10.97
C VAL A 6 31.91 -5.28 -11.02
N PHE A 7 31.81 -4.45 -12.06
CA PHE A 7 30.65 -3.61 -12.35
C PHE A 7 29.36 -4.42 -12.60
N TYR A 8 29.45 -5.55 -13.30
CA TYR A 8 28.31 -6.46 -13.52
C TYR A 8 27.89 -7.17 -12.23
N ILE A 9 28.87 -7.55 -11.40
CA ILE A 9 28.60 -8.15 -10.07
C ILE A 9 27.97 -7.11 -9.15
N LEU A 10 28.43 -5.86 -9.17
CA LEU A 10 27.82 -4.74 -8.44
C LEU A 10 26.39 -4.45 -8.93
N ILE A 11 26.12 -4.44 -10.23
CA ILE A 11 24.75 -4.29 -10.76
C ILE A 11 23.85 -5.44 -10.30
N ILE A 12 24.32 -6.69 -10.34
CA ILE A 12 23.56 -7.85 -9.87
C ILE A 12 23.33 -7.78 -8.35
N ILE A 13 24.33 -7.37 -7.57
CA ILE A 13 24.19 -7.15 -6.13
C ILE A 13 23.23 -6.00 -5.85
N MET A 14 23.23 -4.91 -6.62
CA MET A 14 22.21 -3.86 -6.53
C MET A 14 20.82 -4.33 -6.96
N PHE A 15 20.71 -5.29 -7.88
CA PHE A 15 19.43 -5.92 -8.29
C PHE A 15 18.89 -6.89 -7.22
N ILE A 16 19.78 -7.56 -6.51
CA ILE A 16 19.45 -8.44 -5.38
C ILE A 16 19.10 -7.58 -4.16
N LEU A 17 19.91 -6.55 -3.86
CA LEU A 17 19.64 -5.61 -2.77
C LEU A 17 18.38 -4.80 -3.03
N SER A 18 18.07 -4.35 -4.26
CA SER A 18 16.81 -3.64 -4.53
C SER A 18 15.58 -4.53 -4.39
N ARG A 19 15.69 -5.84 -4.65
CA ARG A 19 14.61 -6.81 -4.40
C ARG A 19 14.49 -7.23 -2.93
N LEU A 20 15.62 -7.36 -2.23
CA LEU A 20 15.64 -7.55 -0.78
C LEU A 20 15.09 -6.31 -0.06
N THR A 21 15.40 -5.10 -0.53
CA THR A 21 14.75 -3.89 -0.04
C THR A 21 13.33 -3.76 -0.53
N CYS A 22 12.87 -4.26 -1.68
CA CYS A 22 11.41 -4.34 -1.92
C CYS A 22 10.70 -5.17 -0.83
N CYS A 23 11.30 -6.29 -0.41
CA CYS A 23 10.78 -7.14 0.67
C CYS A 23 10.94 -6.61 2.11
N PHE A 24 11.66 -5.50 2.32
CA PHE A 24 11.85 -4.84 3.62
C PHE A 24 11.42 -3.36 3.63
N ALA A 25 11.23 -2.73 2.46
CA ALA A 25 10.78 -1.35 2.30
C ALA A 25 9.25 -1.24 2.33
N SER A 26 8.52 -2.36 2.33
CA SER A 26 7.16 -2.36 2.90
C SER A 26 7.14 -1.85 4.35
N ASP A 27 8.26 -2.03 5.06
CA ASP A 27 8.42 -1.65 6.46
C ASP A 27 9.35 -0.42 6.61
N LEU A 28 10.24 -0.17 5.63
CA LEU A 28 11.09 1.02 5.57
C LEU A 28 10.39 2.26 4.96
N TYR A 29 9.35 2.08 4.12
CA TYR A 29 8.33 3.10 3.90
C TYR A 29 7.43 3.17 5.13
N LEU A 30 7.97 3.69 6.24
CA LEU A 30 7.77 5.11 6.59
C LEU A 30 6.34 5.64 6.81
N VAL A 31 5.29 4.85 6.58
CA VAL A 31 3.89 5.31 6.58
C VAL A 31 3.45 5.54 8.02
N GLN A 32 3.71 6.75 8.49
CA GLN A 32 3.18 7.31 9.72
C GLN A 32 1.72 7.72 9.48
N GLU A 33 0.83 6.73 9.30
CA GLU A 33 -0.60 6.94 9.51
C GLU A 33 -0.83 7.02 11.03
N GLN A 34 -1.25 8.19 11.51
CA GLN A 34 -1.60 8.42 12.90
C GLN A 34 -3.11 8.58 13.01
N GLU A 35 -3.80 7.58 13.55
CA GLU A 35 -5.26 7.63 13.76
C GLU A 35 -5.60 7.70 15.26
N LYS A 36 -6.47 8.64 15.62
CA LYS A 36 -6.97 8.77 17.00
C LYS A 36 -8.08 7.75 17.24
N LYS A 37 -8.01 7.04 18.37
CA LYS A 37 -9.11 6.20 18.85
C LYS A 37 -10.18 7.06 19.53
N PHE A 38 -11.45 6.79 19.19
CA PHE A 38 -12.64 7.50 19.65
C PHE A 38 -13.61 6.57 20.37
N THR A 39 -14.36 7.09 21.35
CA THR A 39 -15.49 6.36 21.96
C THR A 39 -16.66 6.22 20.98
N GLU A 40 -17.65 5.38 21.29
CA GLU A 40 -18.85 5.25 20.43
C GLU A 40 -19.66 6.56 20.38
N GLU A 41 -19.73 7.30 21.48
CA GLU A 41 -20.39 8.61 21.56
C GLU A 41 -19.67 9.63 20.68
N GLU A 42 -18.33 9.67 20.72
CA GLU A 42 -17.51 10.51 19.84
C GLU A 42 -17.71 10.13 18.36
N LYS A 43 -17.79 8.83 18.04
CA LYS A 43 -18.11 8.36 16.68
C LYS A 43 -19.50 8.81 16.22
N GLN A 44 -20.52 8.84 17.09
CA GLN A 44 -21.85 9.38 16.72
C GLN A 44 -21.84 10.90 16.51
N VAL A 45 -20.82 11.63 16.98
CA VAL A 45 -20.59 13.04 16.63
C VAL A 45 -19.82 13.14 15.31
N LEU A 46 -18.72 12.40 15.15
CA LEU A 46 -17.92 12.39 13.91
C LEU A 46 -18.75 12.05 12.67
N LYS A 47 -19.69 11.10 12.77
CA LYS A 47 -20.62 10.73 11.68
C LYS A 47 -21.49 11.88 11.18
N LYS A 48 -21.64 12.96 11.95
CA LYS A 48 -22.46 14.14 11.59
C LYS A 48 -21.65 15.21 10.85
N THR A 49 -20.33 15.07 10.76
CA THR A 49 -19.42 15.96 10.01
C THR A 49 -19.86 16.06 8.55
N LYS A 50 -20.20 17.28 8.12
CA LYS A 50 -20.58 17.65 6.75
C LYS A 50 -19.74 18.78 6.20
N VAL A 51 -19.42 19.78 7.02
CA VAL A 51 -18.71 21.00 6.60
C VAL A 51 -17.22 20.83 6.88
N ILE A 52 -16.45 20.62 5.82
CA ILE A 52 -14.99 20.53 5.86
C ILE A 52 -14.41 21.87 5.40
N ARG A 53 -13.70 22.55 6.31
CA ARG A 53 -12.82 23.65 5.96
C ARG A 53 -11.55 23.09 5.30
N LEU A 54 -11.25 23.52 4.09
CA LEU A 54 -10.09 23.02 3.34
C LEU A 54 -8.94 24.03 3.41
N ILE A 55 -7.76 23.57 3.81
CA ILE A 55 -6.51 24.34 3.83
C ILE A 55 -5.48 23.57 3.02
N VAL A 56 -5.03 24.13 1.90
CA VAL A 56 -4.04 23.49 1.00
C VAL A 56 -2.79 24.36 0.93
N LYS A 57 -1.63 23.73 1.09
CA LYS A 57 -0.33 24.36 0.87
C LYS A 57 0.44 23.56 -0.16
N VAL A 58 1.02 24.26 -1.14
CA VAL A 58 1.77 23.64 -2.24
C VAL A 58 3.15 24.27 -2.31
N SER A 59 4.17 23.55 -1.85
CA SER A 59 5.57 23.93 -2.05
C SER A 59 6.10 23.32 -3.35
N THR A 60 6.60 24.16 -4.25
CA THR A 60 7.29 23.75 -5.47
C THR A 60 8.39 24.75 -5.79
N TRP A 61 9.46 24.27 -6.39
CA TRP A 61 10.58 25.07 -6.90
C TRP A 61 10.29 25.69 -8.29
N ARG A 62 9.09 25.48 -8.85
CA ARG A 62 8.66 25.98 -10.16
C ARG A 62 8.10 27.40 -10.06
N GLU A 63 8.92 28.36 -10.47
CA GLU A 63 8.50 29.75 -10.70
C GLU A 63 7.94 29.89 -12.13
N GLY A 64 6.83 30.63 -12.29
CA GLY A 64 6.23 30.93 -13.60
C GLY A 64 5.49 29.80 -14.32
N GLU A 65 5.74 28.53 -14.00
CA GLU A 65 5.04 27.38 -14.62
C GLU A 65 3.61 27.18 -14.10
N ALA A 66 2.75 26.59 -14.94
CA ALA A 66 1.38 26.23 -14.57
C ALA A 66 1.37 25.05 -13.57
N ARG A 67 0.69 25.23 -12.43
CA ARG A 67 0.68 24.26 -11.33
C ARG A 67 -0.58 23.40 -11.36
N TYR A 68 -0.48 22.18 -10.84
CA TYR A 68 -1.64 21.33 -10.59
C TYR A 68 -2.48 21.89 -9.44
N ASP A 69 -3.79 21.97 -9.65
CA ASP A 69 -4.76 22.59 -8.76
C ASP A 69 -5.23 21.60 -7.68
N PHE A 70 -4.36 21.40 -6.69
CA PHE A 70 -4.61 20.50 -5.55
C PHE A 70 -5.90 20.86 -4.79
N GLU A 71 -6.21 22.15 -4.62
CA GLU A 71 -7.41 22.59 -3.89
C GLU A 71 -8.68 22.14 -4.63
N LYS A 72 -8.80 22.46 -5.92
CA LYS A 72 -9.92 22.02 -6.76
C LYS A 72 -10.01 20.50 -6.85
N ALA A 73 -8.87 19.82 -6.99
CA ALA A 73 -8.81 18.35 -7.07
C ALA A 73 -9.29 17.66 -5.80
N ILE A 74 -8.97 18.19 -4.62
CA ILE A 74 -9.45 17.71 -3.32
C ILE A 74 -10.91 18.11 -3.11
N LYS A 75 -11.27 19.36 -3.39
CA LYS A 75 -12.63 19.89 -3.28
C LYS A 75 -13.63 19.09 -4.11
N GLN A 76 -13.27 18.69 -5.34
CA GLN A 76 -14.08 17.79 -6.19
C GLN A 76 -14.25 16.38 -5.60
N ARG A 77 -13.19 15.80 -5.00
CA ARG A 77 -13.25 14.49 -4.34
C ARG A 77 -14.17 14.51 -3.11
N LEU A 78 -14.14 15.60 -2.34
CA LEU A 78 -14.98 15.82 -1.15
C LEU A 78 -16.45 16.11 -1.50
N THR A 79 -16.73 17.05 -2.42
CA THR A 79 -18.12 17.40 -2.77
C THR A 79 -18.85 16.24 -3.45
N LYS A 80 -18.16 15.41 -4.24
CA LYS A 80 -18.69 14.16 -4.79
C LYS A 80 -19.13 13.14 -3.72
N LYS A 81 -18.63 13.27 -2.48
CA LYS A 81 -19.02 12.47 -1.30
C LYS A 81 -19.99 13.19 -0.36
N GLY A 82 -20.58 14.30 -0.80
CA GLY A 82 -21.58 15.05 -0.03
C GLY A 82 -21.00 15.79 1.17
N PHE A 83 -19.73 16.20 1.11
CA PHE A 83 -19.18 17.21 2.00
C PHE A 83 -19.35 18.60 1.42
N GLU A 84 -19.68 19.55 2.28
CA GLU A 84 -19.60 20.98 1.97
C GLU A 84 -18.16 21.44 2.23
N VAL A 85 -17.56 22.18 1.29
CA VAL A 85 -16.12 22.49 1.32
C VAL A 85 -15.89 24.00 1.32
N VAL A 86 -15.59 24.53 2.50
CA VAL A 86 -15.50 25.97 2.79
C VAL A 86 -14.03 26.45 2.86
N PRO A 87 -13.74 27.72 2.51
CA PRO A 87 -12.39 28.30 2.56
C PRO A 87 -11.89 28.55 4.00
N GLU A 88 -10.58 28.81 4.14
CA GLU A 88 -9.85 28.89 5.42
C GLU A 88 -10.39 29.96 6.40
N ASP A 89 -10.92 31.06 5.88
CA ASP A 89 -11.52 32.19 6.61
C ASP A 89 -12.90 31.88 7.20
N THR A 90 -13.54 30.79 6.77
CA THR A 90 -14.89 30.42 7.24
C THR A 90 -14.86 29.93 8.70
N SER A 91 -15.64 30.57 9.57
CA SER A 91 -15.74 30.27 11.00
C SER A 91 -16.66 29.08 11.33
N GLU A 92 -17.67 28.82 10.48
CA GLU A 92 -18.61 27.70 10.60
C GLU A 92 -18.10 26.49 9.82
N TYR A 93 -17.68 25.45 10.56
CA TYR A 93 -17.18 24.18 10.04
C TYR A 93 -17.22 23.12 11.13
N ASP A 94 -17.27 21.84 10.74
CA ASP A 94 -17.21 20.69 11.64
C ASP A 94 -15.75 20.20 11.81
N ALA A 95 -15.01 20.17 10.71
CA ALA A 95 -13.63 19.71 10.65
C ALA A 95 -12.78 20.58 9.71
N THR A 96 -11.46 20.56 9.90
CA THR A 96 -10.48 21.14 8.97
C THR A 96 -9.68 20.00 8.33
N LEU A 97 -9.62 19.97 7.00
CA LEU A 97 -8.72 19.10 6.24
C LEU A 97 -7.52 19.93 5.78
N PHE A 98 -6.33 19.57 6.25
CA PHE A 98 -5.07 20.10 5.79
C PHE A 98 -4.50 19.19 4.69
N ALA A 99 -3.99 19.79 3.62
CA ALA A 99 -3.24 19.11 2.57
C ALA A 99 -1.96 19.90 2.29
N ASP A 100 -0.86 19.49 2.91
CA ASP A 100 0.48 20.05 2.69
C ASP A 100 1.20 19.19 1.65
N CYS A 101 1.29 19.67 0.40
CA CYS A 101 1.91 18.94 -0.72
C CYS A 101 3.22 19.62 -1.16
N GLU A 102 4.26 18.81 -1.42
CA GLU A 102 5.63 19.26 -1.68
C GLU A 102 6.22 18.57 -2.92
N GLU A 103 6.77 19.36 -3.86
CA GLU A 103 7.61 18.85 -4.94
C GLU A 103 9.08 18.79 -4.52
N ALA A 104 9.52 17.60 -4.10
CA ALA A 104 10.92 17.33 -3.79
C ALA A 104 11.77 17.32 -5.07
N ARG A 105 12.77 18.21 -5.11
CA ARG A 105 13.75 18.34 -6.21
C ARG A 105 14.83 17.27 -6.08
N GLY A 106 14.69 16.17 -6.80
CA GLY A 106 15.50 14.98 -6.59
C GLY A 106 16.95 15.05 -7.08
N SER A 107 17.89 15.13 -6.14
CA SER A 107 19.22 14.49 -6.24
C SER A 107 19.29 13.13 -5.53
N TYR A 108 18.19 12.70 -4.90
CA TYR A 108 18.07 11.46 -4.10
C TYR A 108 18.28 10.16 -4.87
N PHE A 109 18.21 10.18 -6.20
CA PHE A 109 18.54 9.03 -7.06
C PHE A 109 19.77 9.38 -7.91
N SER A 110 20.84 8.61 -7.75
CA SER A 110 22.12 8.77 -8.44
C SER A 110 22.07 8.26 -9.89
N GLY A 111 21.20 8.87 -10.70
CA GLY A 111 21.25 8.78 -12.15
C GLY A 111 22.40 9.62 -12.75
N PRO A 112 22.58 9.59 -14.08
CA PRO A 112 23.59 10.38 -14.77
C PRO A 112 23.30 11.89 -14.69
N PRO A 113 24.30 12.76 -14.90
CA PRO A 113 24.13 14.20 -14.85
C PRO A 113 22.96 14.69 -15.73
N GLY A 114 21.94 15.27 -15.09
CA GLY A 114 20.73 15.79 -15.75
C GLY A 114 19.42 15.08 -15.37
N SER A 115 19.45 13.86 -14.83
CA SER A 115 18.21 13.15 -14.45
C SER A 115 17.64 13.61 -13.10
N LEU A 116 16.91 14.73 -13.10
CA LEU A 116 16.14 15.18 -11.92
C LEU A 116 14.87 14.31 -11.75
N SER A 117 14.90 13.41 -10.76
CA SER A 117 13.71 12.63 -10.38
C SER A 117 12.82 13.44 -9.44
N ASN A 118 11.79 14.10 -9.97
CA ASN A 118 10.83 14.83 -9.13
C ASN A 118 9.92 13.86 -8.37
N ALA A 119 9.64 14.13 -7.10
CA ALA A 119 8.65 13.39 -6.32
C ALA A 119 7.70 14.38 -5.65
N LEU A 120 6.40 14.10 -5.71
CA LEU A 120 5.38 14.86 -4.99
C LEU A 120 5.01 14.07 -3.73
N GLY A 121 5.32 14.66 -2.58
CA GLY A 121 4.77 14.26 -1.31
C GLY A 121 3.45 14.98 -1.07
N CYS A 122 2.54 14.35 -0.34
CA CYS A 122 1.49 15.09 0.38
C CYS A 122 1.33 14.52 1.78
N ARG A 123 1.16 15.42 2.75
CA ARG A 123 0.58 15.13 4.06
C ARG A 123 -0.87 15.56 4.05
N ILE A 124 -1.75 14.60 4.29
CA ILE A 124 -3.18 14.80 4.50
C ILE A 124 -3.46 14.65 5.99
N ARG A 125 -4.13 15.63 6.59
CA ARG A 125 -4.49 15.61 8.02
C ARG A 125 -5.90 16.13 8.23
N LEU A 126 -6.76 15.33 8.86
CA LEU A 126 -8.12 15.71 9.24
C LEU A 126 -8.18 16.00 10.75
N GLU A 127 -8.60 17.21 11.12
CA GLU A 127 -8.83 17.61 12.51
C GLU A 127 -10.30 18.00 12.72
N HIS A 128 -11.00 17.33 13.62
CA HIS A 128 -12.38 17.66 13.97
C HIS A 128 -12.40 18.77 15.05
N LYS A 129 -13.20 19.82 14.84
CA LYS A 129 -13.19 21.07 15.63
C LYS A 129 -13.37 20.86 17.14
N ARG A 130 -14.06 19.79 17.55
CA ARG A 130 -14.26 19.41 18.96
C ARG A 130 -13.19 18.44 19.52
N PHE A 131 -12.54 17.64 18.67
CA PHE A 131 -11.76 16.48 19.14
C PHE A 131 -10.28 16.49 18.75
N GLY A 132 -9.84 17.46 17.95
CA GLY A 132 -8.48 17.51 17.39
C GLY A 132 -8.29 16.49 16.26
N LEU A 133 -7.07 15.97 16.14
CA LEU A 133 -6.69 14.97 15.13
C LEU A 133 -7.67 13.80 15.05
N VAL A 134 -8.17 13.53 13.85
CA VAL A 134 -8.89 12.29 13.48
C VAL A 134 -7.88 11.32 12.85
N PHE A 135 -7.26 11.73 11.75
CA PHE A 135 -6.12 11.02 11.17
C PHE A 135 -5.10 11.98 10.53
N GLU A 136 -3.82 11.61 10.56
CA GLU A 136 -2.74 12.17 9.73
C GLU A 136 -2.12 11.07 8.89
N LYS A 137 -1.74 11.39 7.66
CA LYS A 137 -1.29 10.46 6.62
C LYS A 137 -0.29 11.17 5.71
N THR A 138 0.95 10.69 5.62
CA THR A 138 1.95 11.18 4.65
C THR A 138 2.29 10.12 3.61
N PHE A 139 2.32 10.48 2.33
CA PHE A 139 2.65 9.60 1.20
C PHE A 139 3.48 10.33 0.13
N TRP A 140 4.20 9.56 -0.70
CA TRP A 140 5.08 10.07 -1.75
C TRP A 140 4.90 9.25 -3.04
N ASN A 141 4.72 9.92 -4.17
CA ASN A 141 4.43 9.27 -5.47
C ASN A 141 5.68 8.98 -6.32
N THR A 142 6.79 8.51 -5.72
CA THR A 142 8.02 8.19 -6.47
C THR A 142 7.69 7.26 -7.65
N ALA A 143 7.91 7.72 -8.88
CA ALA A 143 7.46 6.99 -10.07
C ALA A 143 8.06 5.58 -10.10
N PRO A 144 7.24 4.52 -10.19
CA PRO A 144 7.72 3.15 -10.04
C PRO A 144 8.73 2.81 -11.13
N TRP A 145 9.80 2.11 -10.76
CA TRP A 145 10.83 1.69 -11.71
C TRP A 145 10.21 0.88 -12.87
N PRO A 146 10.49 1.19 -14.14
CA PRO A 146 11.61 2.00 -14.64
C PRO A 146 11.33 3.50 -14.86
N TYR A 147 10.17 4.06 -14.47
CA TYR A 147 9.77 5.43 -14.86
C TYR A 147 10.49 6.58 -14.12
N LEU A 148 11.40 6.28 -13.18
CA LEU A 148 12.29 7.27 -12.52
C LEU A 148 13.07 8.18 -13.49
N TRP A 149 13.27 7.72 -14.72
CA TRP A 149 14.03 8.41 -15.77
C TRP A 149 13.18 9.36 -16.63
N SER A 150 11.85 9.31 -16.50
CA SER A 150 10.87 10.14 -17.22
C SER A 150 10.00 10.91 -16.23
N ASN A 151 10.57 11.32 -15.10
CA ASN A 151 9.83 11.73 -13.92
C ASN A 151 9.51 13.23 -13.93
N SER A 152 8.70 13.65 -14.91
CA SER A 152 8.19 15.03 -15.03
C SER A 152 7.15 15.32 -13.94
N TYR A 153 6.84 16.60 -13.74
CA TYR A 153 5.83 17.03 -12.76
C TYR A 153 4.45 16.44 -13.10
N GLU A 154 4.09 16.41 -14.38
CA GLU A 154 2.84 15.86 -14.90
C GLU A 154 2.78 14.34 -14.72
N ALA A 155 3.91 13.63 -14.89
CA ALA A 155 4.00 12.20 -14.61
C ALA A 155 3.80 11.91 -13.10
N GLY A 156 4.37 12.75 -12.24
CA GLY A 156 4.10 12.73 -10.80
C GLY A 156 2.62 12.97 -10.50
N VAL A 157 2.06 14.11 -10.91
CA VAL A 157 0.64 14.46 -10.72
C VAL A 157 -0.28 13.33 -11.19
N LYS A 158 -0.01 12.73 -12.35
CA LYS A 158 -0.76 11.59 -12.85
C LYS A 158 -0.64 10.35 -11.95
N ASN A 159 0.56 9.99 -11.50
CA ASN A 159 0.76 8.88 -10.57
C ASN A 159 0.03 9.12 -9.23
N LEU A 160 -0.06 10.37 -8.77
CA LEU A 160 -0.83 10.76 -7.60
C LEU A 160 -2.35 10.62 -7.81
N GLU A 161 -2.88 11.10 -8.94
CA GLU A 161 -4.31 11.02 -9.25
C GLU A 161 -4.79 9.58 -9.53
N GLU A 162 -4.00 8.80 -10.25
CA GLU A 162 -4.38 7.47 -10.73
C GLU A 162 -3.90 6.31 -9.84
N GLY A 163 -2.80 6.49 -9.09
CA GLY A 163 -2.03 5.39 -8.51
C GLY A 163 -1.70 5.50 -7.02
N GLU A 164 -2.02 6.60 -6.34
CA GLU A 164 -1.86 6.73 -4.88
C GLU A 164 -3.24 6.57 -4.21
N LEU A 165 -3.33 5.67 -3.22
CA LEU A 165 -4.62 5.25 -2.67
C LEU A 165 -5.23 6.32 -1.77
N HIS A 166 -4.45 6.95 -0.87
CA HIS A 166 -4.97 7.96 0.07
C HIS A 166 -5.50 9.20 -0.65
N PHE A 167 -4.94 9.58 -1.81
CA PHE A 167 -5.35 10.72 -2.63
C PHE A 167 -6.48 10.37 -3.61
N LYS A 168 -6.44 9.21 -4.27
CA LYS A 168 -7.50 8.80 -5.21
C LYS A 168 -8.81 8.47 -4.50
N TYR A 169 -8.74 7.79 -3.36
CA TYR A 169 -9.89 7.42 -2.53
C TYR A 169 -10.11 8.38 -1.36
N LEU A 170 -9.51 9.58 -1.38
CA LEU A 170 -9.54 10.57 -0.27
C LEU A 170 -10.94 10.81 0.31
N GLY A 171 -11.95 10.95 -0.54
CA GLY A 171 -13.34 11.15 -0.10
C GLY A 171 -13.94 9.91 0.58
N ASP A 172 -13.72 8.71 0.03
CA ASP A 172 -14.14 7.43 0.61
C ASP A 172 -13.43 7.21 1.98
N ILE A 173 -12.13 7.50 2.05
CA ILE A 173 -11.31 7.34 3.27
C ILE A 173 -11.74 8.32 4.36
N ILE A 174 -12.01 9.58 4.03
CA ILE A 174 -12.53 10.55 5.01
C ILE A 174 -13.92 10.12 5.52
N LEU A 175 -14.78 9.50 4.69
CA LEU A 175 -16.02 8.89 5.18
C LEU A 175 -15.77 7.69 6.10
N ALA A 176 -14.75 6.87 5.84
CA ALA A 176 -14.36 5.75 6.70
C ALA A 176 -13.86 6.23 8.07
N LYS A 177 -12.89 7.15 8.11
CA LYS A 177 -12.33 7.70 9.37
C LYS A 177 -13.34 8.54 10.18
N LEU A 178 -14.42 9.01 9.54
CA LEU A 178 -15.59 9.63 10.21
C LEU A 178 -16.70 8.62 10.58
N GLY A 179 -16.52 7.32 10.27
CA GLY A 179 -17.49 6.26 10.53
C GLY A 179 -18.79 6.33 9.70
N ARG A 180 -18.78 7.07 8.59
CA ARG A 180 -19.91 7.24 7.65
C ARG A 180 -19.96 6.16 6.57
N GLU A 181 -18.81 5.62 6.16
CA GLU A 181 -18.67 4.44 5.30
C GLU A 181 -17.78 3.38 5.99
N ASP A 182 -17.73 2.17 5.46
CA ASP A 182 -16.96 1.05 6.00
C ASP A 182 -15.61 0.91 5.26
N GLU A 183 -14.51 1.09 5.99
CA GLU A 183 -13.15 1.06 5.43
C GLU A 183 -12.83 -0.28 4.74
N VAL A 184 -13.34 -1.39 5.29
CA VAL A 184 -13.12 -2.74 4.74
C VAL A 184 -13.79 -2.86 3.38
N VAL A 185 -15.01 -2.32 3.23
CA VAL A 185 -15.75 -2.32 1.96
C VAL A 185 -15.04 -1.44 0.91
N ILE A 186 -14.48 -0.30 1.33
CA ILE A 186 -13.72 0.60 0.46
C ILE A 186 -12.42 -0.09 0.00
N MET A 187 -11.69 -0.77 0.89
CA MET A 187 -10.47 -1.49 0.50
C MET A 187 -10.75 -2.72 -0.37
N ILE A 188 -11.85 -3.45 -0.13
CA ILE A 188 -12.29 -4.55 -1.00
C ILE A 188 -12.59 -4.05 -2.43
N LYS A 189 -13.13 -2.84 -2.57
CA LYS A 189 -13.30 -2.16 -3.86
C LYS A 189 -11.95 -1.69 -4.45
N ALA A 190 -11.01 -1.24 -3.62
CA ALA A 190 -9.67 -0.80 -4.07
C ALA A 190 -8.77 -1.97 -4.52
N LEU A 191 -8.98 -3.20 -4.02
CA LEU A 191 -8.39 -4.43 -4.55
C LEU A 191 -8.74 -4.69 -6.03
N GLN A 192 -9.69 -3.97 -6.63
CA GLN A 192 -10.08 -4.09 -8.04
C GLN A 192 -9.70 -2.85 -8.87
N ASP A 193 -8.88 -1.93 -8.34
CA ASP A 193 -8.42 -0.75 -9.09
C ASP A 193 -7.47 -1.14 -10.23
N LYS A 194 -7.48 -0.36 -11.32
CA LYS A 194 -6.55 -0.52 -12.45
C LYS A 194 -5.08 -0.35 -12.04
N ALA A 195 -4.80 0.55 -11.11
CA ALA A 195 -3.46 0.79 -10.58
C ALA A 195 -3.03 -0.34 -9.62
N TRP A 196 -1.97 -1.05 -9.98
CA TRP A 196 -1.45 -2.16 -9.17
C TRP A 196 -0.93 -1.70 -7.80
N THR A 197 -0.43 -0.46 -7.70
CA THR A 197 -0.03 0.18 -6.43
C THR A 197 -1.20 0.24 -5.45
N ILE A 198 -2.38 0.66 -5.92
CA ILE A 198 -3.60 0.74 -5.10
C ILE A 198 -4.08 -0.64 -4.67
N ARG A 199 -4.03 -1.66 -5.56
CA ARG A 199 -4.37 -3.04 -5.19
C ARG A 199 -3.42 -3.62 -4.14
N MET A 200 -2.12 -3.41 -4.32
CA MET A 200 -1.05 -3.81 -3.38
C MET A 200 -1.28 -3.18 -2.00
N GLU A 201 -1.54 -1.87 -1.97
CA GLU A 201 -1.70 -1.11 -0.74
C GLU A 201 -3.02 -1.43 -0.02
N ALA A 202 -4.13 -1.60 -0.76
CA ALA A 202 -5.41 -2.05 -0.21
C ALA A 202 -5.31 -3.42 0.47
N ALA A 203 -4.49 -4.34 -0.06
CA ALA A 203 -4.19 -5.61 0.61
C ALA A 203 -3.41 -5.40 1.91
N GLY A 204 -2.46 -4.46 1.93
CA GLY A 204 -1.72 -4.04 3.13
C GLY A 204 -2.62 -3.42 4.22
N ILE A 205 -3.62 -2.62 3.84
CA ILE A 205 -4.60 -2.02 4.76
C ILE A 205 -5.55 -3.09 5.30
N LEU A 206 -6.07 -3.99 4.46
CA LEU A 206 -6.92 -5.11 4.91
C LEU A 206 -6.21 -6.04 5.91
N ARG A 207 -4.90 -6.28 5.73
CA ARG A 207 -4.03 -6.96 6.71
C ARG A 207 -3.97 -6.24 8.06
N GLY A 208 -4.00 -4.91 8.05
CA GLY A 208 -4.04 -4.07 9.26
C GLY A 208 -5.40 -4.11 9.97
N LEU A 209 -6.49 -3.99 9.20
CA LEU A 209 -7.87 -4.02 9.69
C LEU A 209 -8.29 -5.39 10.25
N LYS A 210 -7.74 -6.49 9.72
CA LYS A 210 -7.99 -7.88 10.16
C LYS A 210 -9.47 -8.31 10.16
N ASP A 211 -10.30 -7.66 9.35
CA ASP A 211 -11.71 -8.01 9.19
C ASP A 211 -11.87 -9.27 8.29
N PRO A 212 -12.52 -10.35 8.76
CA PRO A 212 -12.68 -11.60 7.99
C PRO A 212 -13.37 -11.47 6.62
N ARG A 213 -14.09 -10.36 6.36
CA ARG A 213 -14.68 -10.04 5.06
C ARG A 213 -13.62 -9.79 3.98
N GLY A 214 -12.40 -9.42 4.37
CA GLY A 214 -11.26 -9.26 3.46
C GLY A 214 -10.71 -10.56 2.88
N VAL A 215 -10.99 -11.72 3.49
CA VAL A 215 -10.33 -12.99 3.14
C VAL A 215 -10.64 -13.46 1.70
N GLU A 216 -11.91 -13.50 1.27
CA GLU A 216 -12.24 -13.94 -0.10
C GLU A 216 -11.73 -12.97 -1.18
N PRO A 217 -11.86 -11.63 -1.03
CA PRO A 217 -11.22 -10.67 -1.93
C PRO A 217 -9.69 -10.79 -2.00
N LEU A 218 -9.01 -11.09 -0.88
CA LEU A 218 -7.56 -11.33 -0.88
C LEU A 218 -7.21 -12.66 -1.55
N ILE A 219 -8.03 -13.71 -1.40
CA ILE A 219 -7.89 -14.97 -2.14
C ILE A 219 -8.02 -14.73 -3.65
N ALA A 220 -8.99 -13.94 -4.10
CA ALA A 220 -9.13 -13.58 -5.52
C ALA A 220 -7.90 -12.82 -6.03
N THR A 221 -7.33 -11.93 -5.21
CA THR A 221 -6.13 -11.14 -5.50
C THR A 221 -4.86 -12.00 -5.71
N LEU A 222 -4.85 -13.28 -5.30
CA LEU A 222 -3.76 -14.20 -5.60
C LEU A 222 -3.59 -14.51 -7.11
N SER A 223 -4.60 -14.17 -7.93
CA SER A 223 -4.57 -14.31 -9.39
C SER A 223 -4.03 -13.07 -10.13
N ASP A 224 -3.48 -12.08 -9.42
CA ASP A 224 -3.01 -10.83 -10.04
C ASP A 224 -1.81 -11.03 -10.97
N SER A 225 -1.74 -10.22 -12.02
CA SER A 225 -0.64 -10.21 -13.00
C SER A 225 0.64 -9.54 -12.49
N ARG A 226 0.61 -8.89 -11.31
CA ARG A 226 1.74 -8.19 -10.70
C ARG A 226 2.21 -8.92 -9.43
N PRO A 227 3.46 -9.42 -9.36
CA PRO A 227 3.94 -10.21 -8.22
C PRO A 227 3.85 -9.47 -6.88
N ASP A 228 4.13 -8.16 -6.84
CA ASP A 228 4.10 -7.32 -5.63
C ASP A 228 2.68 -7.26 -5.01
N VAL A 229 1.64 -7.31 -5.85
CA VAL A 229 0.23 -7.39 -5.42
C VAL A 229 -0.07 -8.77 -4.84
N VAL A 230 0.40 -9.83 -5.51
CA VAL A 230 0.23 -11.22 -5.03
C VAL A 230 0.98 -11.44 -3.71
N GLU A 231 2.22 -10.98 -3.55
CA GLU A 231 2.97 -11.08 -2.27
C GLU A 231 2.28 -10.32 -1.14
N SER A 232 1.67 -9.16 -1.43
CA SER A 232 0.90 -8.39 -0.44
C SER A 232 -0.38 -9.11 -0.02
N ALA A 233 -1.07 -9.77 -0.96
CA ALA A 233 -2.22 -10.63 -0.66
C ALA A 233 -1.83 -11.91 0.11
N ILE A 234 -0.71 -12.56 -0.24
CA ILE A 234 -0.16 -13.71 0.51
C ILE A 234 0.12 -13.30 1.96
N TYR A 235 0.81 -12.19 2.20
CA TYR A 235 1.15 -11.74 3.54
C TYR A 235 -0.09 -11.29 4.33
N ALA A 236 -1.10 -10.71 3.67
CA ALA A 236 -2.38 -10.46 4.30
C ALA A 236 -3.05 -11.77 4.78
N LEU A 237 -3.15 -12.78 3.91
CA LEU A 237 -3.74 -14.08 4.24
C LEU A 237 -2.93 -14.87 5.30
N GLU A 238 -1.60 -14.73 5.31
CA GLU A 238 -0.74 -15.23 6.39
C GLU A 238 -1.15 -14.64 7.74
N CYS A 239 -1.35 -13.32 7.82
CA CYS A 239 -1.77 -12.64 9.05
C CYS A 239 -3.22 -12.96 9.47
N PHE A 240 -4.10 -13.31 8.53
CA PHE A 240 -5.44 -13.82 8.83
C PHE A 240 -5.43 -15.23 9.40
N GLY A 241 -4.48 -16.09 8.97
CA GLY A 241 -4.43 -17.49 9.38
C GLY A 241 -5.59 -18.35 8.88
N ASP A 242 -6.40 -17.84 7.95
CA ASP A 242 -7.66 -18.48 7.55
C ASP A 242 -7.43 -19.68 6.62
N LYS A 243 -7.99 -20.83 7.01
CA LYS A 243 -7.84 -22.10 6.30
C LYS A 243 -8.46 -22.10 4.90
N ARG A 244 -9.34 -21.15 4.58
CA ARG A 244 -9.87 -20.94 3.21
C ARG A 244 -8.76 -20.59 2.23
N ALA A 245 -7.72 -19.89 2.68
CA ALA A 245 -6.57 -19.53 1.86
C ALA A 245 -5.64 -20.70 1.48
N VAL A 246 -5.73 -21.84 2.18
CA VAL A 246 -4.76 -22.95 2.04
C VAL A 246 -4.71 -23.53 0.63
N LYS A 247 -5.87 -23.82 0.02
CA LYS A 247 -5.89 -24.35 -1.36
C LYS A 247 -5.40 -23.29 -2.38
N PRO A 248 -5.91 -22.05 -2.39
CA PRO A 248 -5.36 -20.97 -3.23
C PRO A 248 -3.84 -20.76 -3.08
N LEU A 249 -3.29 -20.85 -1.86
CA LEU A 249 -1.85 -20.73 -1.63
C LEU A 249 -1.05 -21.95 -2.12
N ILE A 250 -1.63 -23.16 -2.11
CA ILE A 250 -1.06 -24.34 -2.78
C ILE A 250 -1.05 -24.13 -4.31
N ASP A 251 -2.14 -23.62 -4.88
CA ASP A 251 -2.22 -23.30 -6.31
C ASP A 251 -1.14 -22.25 -6.71
N VAL A 252 -0.92 -21.22 -5.88
CA VAL A 252 0.19 -20.25 -6.07
C VAL A 252 1.56 -20.93 -5.95
N LEU A 253 1.77 -21.76 -4.92
CA LEU A 253 3.03 -22.50 -4.70
C LEU A 253 3.39 -23.42 -5.88
N GLN A 254 2.41 -24.01 -6.56
CA GLN A 254 2.66 -24.93 -7.69
C GLN A 254 2.73 -24.22 -9.06
N LYS A 255 2.00 -23.10 -9.25
CA LYS A 255 1.69 -22.58 -10.60
C LYS A 255 2.16 -21.15 -10.87
N ASN A 256 2.48 -20.35 -9.85
CA ASN A 256 2.86 -18.95 -10.06
C ASN A 256 4.25 -18.87 -10.74
N PRO A 257 4.45 -18.09 -11.83
CA PRO A 257 5.71 -18.09 -12.57
C PRO A 257 6.91 -17.56 -11.75
N TRP A 258 6.67 -16.75 -10.71
CA TRP A 258 7.71 -16.09 -9.94
C TRP A 258 8.11 -16.88 -8.69
N SER A 259 9.36 -17.36 -8.65
CA SER A 259 9.90 -18.16 -7.54
C SER A 259 9.92 -17.46 -6.18
N HIS A 260 9.97 -16.12 -6.15
CA HIS A 260 9.83 -15.36 -4.88
C HIS A 260 8.41 -15.49 -4.33
N VAL A 261 7.39 -15.27 -5.17
CA VAL A 261 5.97 -15.46 -4.84
C VAL A 261 5.69 -16.90 -4.41
N ARG A 262 6.24 -17.91 -5.11
CA ARG A 262 6.12 -19.33 -4.69
C ARG A 262 6.74 -19.58 -3.31
N GLY A 263 7.91 -19.01 -3.02
CA GLY A 263 8.54 -19.09 -1.70
C GLY A 263 7.74 -18.40 -0.59
N ARG A 264 7.12 -17.24 -0.87
CA ARG A 264 6.17 -16.58 0.05
C ARG A 264 4.93 -17.44 0.29
N ALA A 265 4.36 -18.05 -0.74
CA ALA A 265 3.21 -18.94 -0.60
C ALA A 265 3.53 -20.18 0.27
N ALA A 266 4.71 -20.81 0.07
CA ALA A 266 5.19 -21.87 0.95
C ALA A 266 5.28 -21.41 2.41
N TYR A 267 5.83 -20.22 2.66
CA TYR A 267 5.96 -19.67 4.01
C TYR A 267 4.60 -19.42 4.68
N ALA A 268 3.66 -18.80 3.96
CA ALA A 268 2.31 -18.53 4.46
C ALA A 268 1.55 -19.82 4.79
N LEU A 269 1.65 -20.87 3.95
CA LEU A 269 1.11 -22.20 4.25
C LEU A 269 1.67 -22.77 5.57
N GLY A 270 2.97 -22.61 5.79
CA GLY A 270 3.62 -23.00 7.04
C GLY A 270 3.10 -22.26 8.28
N LYS A 271 2.80 -20.96 8.14
CA LYS A 271 2.27 -20.11 9.22
C LYS A 271 0.77 -20.27 9.47
N ILE A 272 -0.01 -20.65 8.46
CA ILE A 272 -1.43 -21.06 8.60
C ILE A 272 -1.53 -22.44 9.28
N GLY A 273 -0.55 -23.32 9.07
CA GLY A 273 -0.40 -24.55 9.85
C GLY A 273 -1.33 -25.71 9.45
N ASP A 274 -2.09 -25.60 8.35
CA ASP A 274 -3.01 -26.66 7.94
C ASP A 274 -2.30 -27.83 7.26
N LYS A 275 -2.57 -29.05 7.73
CA LYS A 275 -1.93 -30.27 7.26
C LYS A 275 -2.20 -30.58 5.77
N LYS A 276 -3.23 -30.00 5.16
CA LYS A 276 -3.49 -30.09 3.71
C LYS A 276 -2.35 -29.52 2.85
N ALA A 277 -1.48 -28.68 3.40
CA ALA A 277 -0.33 -28.15 2.70
C ALA A 277 0.87 -29.12 2.60
N ILE A 278 0.89 -30.21 3.38
CA ILE A 278 2.09 -31.05 3.56
C ILE A 278 2.57 -31.65 2.23
N GLU A 279 1.68 -32.22 1.43
CA GLU A 279 2.04 -32.90 0.17
C GLU A 279 2.65 -31.93 -0.85
N ALA A 280 2.01 -30.78 -1.08
CA ALA A 280 2.52 -29.74 -1.98
C ALA A 280 3.84 -29.12 -1.49
N LEU A 281 4.04 -29.02 -0.17
CA LEU A 281 5.31 -28.58 0.39
C LEU A 281 6.41 -29.64 0.23
N GLN A 282 6.10 -30.93 0.34
CA GLN A 282 7.05 -32.02 0.07
C GLN A 282 7.45 -32.07 -1.42
N GLU A 283 6.49 -31.91 -2.32
CA GLU A 283 6.72 -31.76 -3.76
C GLU A 283 7.65 -30.58 -4.06
N ALA A 284 7.35 -29.40 -3.51
CA ALA A 284 8.18 -28.21 -3.66
C ALA A 284 9.61 -28.42 -3.15
N ILE A 285 9.82 -29.10 -2.02
CA ILE A 285 11.17 -29.42 -1.50
C ILE A 285 11.99 -30.26 -2.49
N THR A 286 11.33 -31.05 -3.34
CA THR A 286 11.99 -31.93 -4.31
C THR A 286 12.24 -31.21 -5.63
N ASN A 287 11.20 -30.57 -6.18
CA ASN A 287 11.15 -30.16 -7.59
C ASN A 287 11.48 -28.68 -7.86
N GLU A 288 11.49 -27.83 -6.83
CA GLU A 288 11.67 -26.38 -7.01
C GLU A 288 13.12 -25.86 -6.88
N CYS A 289 13.31 -24.58 -7.20
CA CYS A 289 14.59 -23.91 -6.97
C CYS A 289 14.91 -23.74 -5.48
N GLU A 290 16.19 -23.58 -5.16
CA GLU A 290 16.73 -23.50 -3.79
C GLU A 290 15.99 -22.53 -2.86
N TYR A 291 15.61 -21.35 -3.36
CA TYR A 291 14.82 -20.37 -2.61
C TYR A 291 13.49 -20.95 -2.10
N VAL A 292 12.69 -21.53 -3.00
CA VAL A 292 11.38 -22.10 -2.63
C VAL A 292 11.57 -23.33 -1.75
N ARG A 293 12.56 -24.19 -2.05
CA ARG A 293 12.89 -25.36 -1.22
C ARG A 293 13.20 -24.98 0.22
N ALA A 294 13.97 -23.92 0.46
CA ALA A 294 14.28 -23.44 1.80
C ALA A 294 13.03 -22.98 2.57
N TYR A 295 12.12 -22.24 1.92
CA TYR A 295 10.85 -21.85 2.53
C TYR A 295 9.92 -23.03 2.77
N ALA A 296 9.83 -23.99 1.84
CA ALA A 296 9.00 -25.18 1.99
C ALA A 296 9.51 -26.11 3.11
N GLN A 297 10.83 -26.28 3.26
CA GLN A 297 11.42 -26.97 4.42
C GLN A 297 11.11 -26.27 5.75
N LYS A 298 11.13 -24.93 5.77
CA LYS A 298 10.76 -24.14 6.96
C LYS A 298 9.27 -24.30 7.30
N ALA A 299 8.41 -24.31 6.28
CA ALA A 299 6.96 -24.45 6.41
C ALA A 299 6.54 -25.85 6.91
N LEU A 300 7.12 -26.93 6.38
CA LEU A 300 6.88 -28.27 6.93
C LEU A 300 7.28 -28.35 8.41
N LYS A 301 8.42 -27.78 8.79
CA LYS A 301 8.86 -27.75 10.20
C LYS A 301 7.89 -26.97 11.10
N MET A 302 7.22 -25.94 10.59
CA MET A 302 6.17 -25.21 11.32
C MET A 302 4.91 -26.09 11.51
N ILE A 303 4.41 -26.70 10.44
CA ILE A 303 3.22 -27.59 10.49
C ILE A 303 3.48 -28.83 11.36
N GLN A 304 4.67 -29.42 11.27
CA GLN A 304 5.06 -30.61 12.04
C GLN A 304 5.28 -30.32 13.52
N LYS A 305 5.83 -29.15 13.88
CA LYS A 305 5.93 -28.71 15.27
C LYS A 305 4.57 -28.30 15.86
N GLY A 306 3.63 -27.88 15.01
CA GLY A 306 2.24 -27.57 15.39
C GLY A 306 2.16 -26.56 16.53
N GLU A 307 2.46 -25.28 16.26
CA GLU A 307 2.57 -24.20 17.27
C GLU A 307 1.52 -24.31 18.39
N GLU A 308 1.96 -24.81 19.55
CA GLU A 308 1.31 -24.63 20.85
C GLU A 308 1.26 -23.12 21.14
N LYS A 309 0.14 -22.49 20.79
CA LYS A 309 -0.11 -21.09 21.10
C LYS A 309 -0.72 -21.00 22.49
N TYR A 310 0.18 -20.84 23.47
CA TYR A 310 -0.09 -20.23 24.77
C TYR A 310 -0.56 -18.78 24.59
#